data_AF-K3X1J0-F1
#
_entry.id   AF-K3X1J0-F1
#
_cell.length_a   1.000
_cell.length_b   1.000
_cell.length_c   1.000
_cell.angle_alpha   90.00
_cell.angle_beta   90.00
_cell.angle_gamma   90.00
#
_symmetry.space_group_name_H-M   'P 1'
#
loop_
_entity.id
_entity.type
_entity.pdbx_description
1 polymer ?
#
loop_
_entity_poly.entity_id
_entity_poly.type
_entity_poly.pdbx_seq_one_letter_code
_entity_poly.pdbx_strand_id
1 'polypeptide(L)'
;MSAFRKAVWTAIAVAVMLFSAPQAATADCGTEEIIPKLLPLLGDSDFDACQQATGYVFYPFAGLPTESQMKDLCTSEVCQSLLTTVVDADLPRCDIEYAGTIYNINAIIEQYADQCLPSSQ
;
A
#
# COMPACT_ATOMS: atom_id res chain seq x y z
N MET A 1 -63.84 2.30 28.83
CA MET A 1 -62.90 2.83 27.81
C MET A 1 -61.52 2.91 28.44
N SER A 2 -60.63 2.02 27.96
CA SER A 2 -59.17 2.16 27.91
C SER A 2 -58.36 2.25 29.22
N ALA A 3 -57.85 1.10 29.63
CA ALA A 3 -56.79 0.94 30.63
C ALA A 3 -55.49 1.64 30.21
N PHE A 4 -54.96 2.50 31.07
CA PHE A 4 -53.61 3.05 30.94
C PHE A 4 -52.59 1.94 31.22
N ARG A 5 -52.13 1.28 30.16
CA ARG A 5 -51.02 0.33 30.18
C ARG A 5 -49.75 1.13 30.47
N LYS A 6 -49.16 0.93 31.65
CA LYS A 6 -47.86 1.49 32.02
C LYS A 6 -46.81 0.98 31.03
N ALA A 7 -46.32 1.86 30.16
CA ALA A 7 -45.22 1.56 29.26
C ALA A 7 -43.95 1.41 30.11
N VAL A 8 -43.49 0.17 30.26
CA VAL A 8 -42.16 -0.14 30.81
C VAL A 8 -41.17 0.12 29.68
N TRP A 9 -40.42 1.20 29.78
CA TRP A 9 -39.34 1.52 28.86
C TRP A 9 -38.12 0.68 29.25
N THR A 10 -37.81 -0.35 28.48
CA THR A 10 -36.53 -1.05 28.56
C THR A 10 -35.46 -0.21 27.88
N ALA A 11 -34.56 0.39 28.66
CA ALA A 11 -33.33 0.97 28.14
C ALA A 11 -32.39 -0.17 27.71
N ILE A 12 -32.18 -0.32 26.40
CA ILE A 12 -31.14 -1.21 25.86
C ILE A 12 -29.83 -0.43 25.92
N ALA A 13 -28.96 -0.78 26.87
CA ALA A 13 -27.59 -0.30 26.90
C ALA A 13 -26.79 -1.02 25.80
N VAL A 14 -26.52 -0.36 24.68
CA VAL A 14 -25.58 -0.84 23.67
C VAL A 14 -24.17 -0.59 24.18
N ALA A 15 -23.54 -1.63 24.73
CA ALA A 15 -22.12 -1.59 25.06
C ALA A 15 -21.32 -1.63 23.75
N VAL A 16 -20.81 -0.47 23.33
CA VAL A 16 -19.84 -0.36 22.22
C VAL A 16 -18.53 -0.95 22.72
N MET A 17 -18.25 -2.21 22.35
CA MET A 17 -16.92 -2.79 22.55
C MET A 17 -15.97 -2.14 21.55
N LEU A 18 -15.11 -1.24 22.04
CA LEU A 18 -14.00 -0.70 21.25
C LEU A 18 -12.98 -1.83 21.05
N PHE A 19 -13.08 -2.52 19.92
CA PHE A 19 -12.08 -3.50 19.48
C PHE A 19 -10.82 -2.72 19.12
N SER A 20 -9.88 -2.64 20.07
CA SER A 20 -8.56 -2.08 19.81
C SER A 20 -7.77 -3.13 19.06
N ALA A 21 -7.74 -3.06 17.72
CA ALA A 21 -6.84 -3.88 16.93
C ALA A 21 -5.40 -3.59 17.37
N PRO A 22 -4.55 -4.61 17.59
CA PRO A 22 -3.14 -4.36 17.83
C PRO A 22 -2.57 -3.68 16.58
N GLN A 23 -2.14 -2.43 16.74
CA GLN A 23 -1.30 -1.77 15.75
C GLN A 23 0.01 -2.53 15.80
N ALA A 24 0.25 -3.39 14.81
CA ALA A 24 1.56 -4.01 14.66
C ALA A 24 2.57 -2.86 14.57
N ALA A 25 3.49 -2.77 15.53
CA ALA A 25 4.64 -1.90 15.40
C ALA A 25 5.37 -2.37 14.14
N THR A 26 5.42 -1.51 13.13
CA THR A 26 6.26 -1.72 11.96
C THR A 26 7.70 -1.78 12.47
N ALA A 27 8.40 -2.87 12.15
CA ALA A 27 9.82 -2.95 12.47
C ALA A 27 10.53 -1.87 11.64
N ASP A 28 11.43 -1.09 12.25
CA ASP A 28 12.34 -0.25 11.48
C ASP A 28 13.39 -1.16 10.83
N CYS A 29 13.68 -0.95 9.55
CA CYS A 29 14.78 -1.63 8.87
C CYS A 29 15.80 -0.63 8.34
N GLY A 30 17.06 -1.06 8.32
CA GLY A 30 18.11 -0.30 7.65
C GLY A 30 17.93 -0.33 6.14
N THR A 31 18.41 0.70 5.45
CA THR A 31 18.48 0.71 3.98
C THR A 31 19.29 -0.47 3.41
N GLU A 32 20.19 -1.03 4.21
CA GLU A 32 20.98 -2.22 3.93
C GLU A 32 20.16 -3.51 3.75
N GLU A 33 18.91 -3.57 4.21
CA GLU A 33 17.99 -4.69 3.94
C GLU A 33 17.17 -4.51 2.65
N ILE A 34 16.85 -3.26 2.31
CA ILE A 34 15.98 -2.93 1.17
C ILE A 34 16.78 -2.75 -0.12
N ILE A 35 17.90 -2.03 -0.07
CA ILE A 35 18.70 -1.70 -1.26
C ILE A 35 19.11 -2.94 -2.05
N PRO A 36 19.59 -4.05 -1.44
CA PRO A 36 19.96 -5.24 -2.20
C PRO A 36 18.80 -5.88 -2.98
N LYS A 37 17.55 -5.68 -2.54
CA LYS A 37 16.35 -6.16 -3.23
C LYS A 37 15.91 -5.23 -4.36
N LEU A 38 16.09 -3.92 -4.19
CA LEU A 38 15.71 -2.92 -5.20
C LEU A 38 16.77 -2.72 -6.28
N LEU A 39 18.05 -2.84 -5.95
CA LEU A 39 19.15 -2.55 -6.87
C LEU A 39 19.10 -3.37 -8.17
N PRO A 40 18.75 -4.67 -8.18
CA PRO A 40 18.60 -5.44 -9.40
C PRO A 40 17.53 -4.90 -10.36
N LEU A 41 16.49 -4.22 -9.83
CA LEU A 41 15.41 -3.67 -10.64
C LEU A 41 15.89 -2.54 -11.56
N LEU A 42 17.01 -1.88 -11.25
CA LEU A 42 17.61 -0.88 -12.14
C LEU A 42 18.11 -1.50 -13.47
N GLY A 43 18.32 -2.82 -13.50
CA GLY A 43 18.68 -3.55 -14.72
C GLY A 43 17.48 -4.16 -15.44
N ASP A 44 16.28 -4.05 -14.89
CA ASP A 44 15.06 -4.54 -15.52
C ASP A 44 14.66 -3.62 -16.69
N SER A 45 14.37 -4.18 -17.86
CA SER A 45 14.01 -3.39 -19.04
C SER A 45 12.70 -2.63 -18.86
N ASP A 46 11.80 -3.12 -18.03
CA ASP A 46 10.51 -2.51 -17.77
C ASP A 46 10.63 -1.36 -16.75
N PHE A 47 11.75 -1.25 -16.02
CA PHE A 47 11.99 -0.17 -15.06
C PHE A 47 11.97 1.20 -15.75
N ASP A 48 12.88 1.44 -16.70
CA ASP A 48 12.95 2.70 -17.42
C ASP A 48 11.77 2.90 -18.37
N ALA A 49 11.24 1.81 -18.94
CA ALA A 49 10.10 1.89 -19.84
C ALA A 49 8.82 2.29 -19.11
N CYS A 50 8.59 1.81 -17.89
CA CYS A 50 7.45 2.22 -17.07
C CYS A 50 7.56 3.69 -16.62
N GLN A 51 8.76 4.15 -16.23
CA GLN A 51 8.98 5.57 -15.92
C GLN A 51 8.66 6.47 -17.11
N GLN A 52 9.08 6.08 -18.32
CA GLN A 52 8.80 6.83 -19.56
C GLN A 52 7.30 6.81 -19.93
N ALA A 53 6.62 5.68 -19.72
CA ALA A 53 5.20 5.54 -20.04
C ALA A 53 4.29 6.39 -19.13
N THR A 54 4.67 6.57 -17.87
CA THR A 54 3.82 7.21 -16.85
C THR A 54 4.30 8.60 -16.45
N GLY A 55 5.58 8.92 -16.69
CA GLY A 55 6.24 10.08 -16.12
C GLY A 55 6.44 10.00 -14.59
N TYR A 56 6.18 8.85 -13.96
CA TYR A 56 6.50 8.61 -12.56
C TYR A 56 7.95 8.19 -12.41
N VAL A 57 8.69 8.84 -11.51
CA VAL A 57 10.13 8.58 -11.30
C VAL A 57 10.32 7.71 -10.06
N PHE A 58 10.74 6.47 -10.27
CA PHE A 58 11.09 5.54 -9.19
C PHE A 58 12.48 5.83 -8.64
N TYR A 59 13.44 6.13 -9.52
CA TYR A 59 14.81 6.44 -9.17
C TYR A 59 15.40 7.56 -10.05
N PRO A 60 16.00 8.61 -9.46
CA PRO A 60 16.05 8.90 -8.02
C PRO A 60 14.65 9.17 -7.45
N PHE A 61 14.35 8.63 -6.27
CA PHE A 61 13.02 8.71 -5.68
C PHE A 61 12.64 10.16 -5.36
N ALA A 62 11.54 10.62 -5.96
CA ALA A 62 11.04 12.00 -5.84
C ALA A 62 9.73 12.10 -5.02
N GLY A 63 9.19 10.97 -4.55
CA GLY A 63 7.93 10.90 -3.83
C GLY A 63 6.98 9.86 -4.45
N LEU A 64 5.78 9.75 -3.89
CA LEU A 64 4.72 8.86 -4.39
C LEU A 64 4.11 9.42 -5.70
N PRO A 65 3.50 8.57 -6.55
CA PRO A 65 2.89 9.02 -7.79
C PRO A 65 1.66 9.89 -7.51
N THR A 66 1.38 10.81 -8.43
CA THR A 66 0.09 11.51 -8.50
C THR A 66 -1.02 10.56 -8.94
N GLU A 67 -2.29 10.97 -8.78
CA GLU A 67 -3.44 10.17 -9.25
C GLU A 67 -3.39 9.86 -10.75
N SER A 68 -2.93 10.81 -11.58
CA SER A 68 -2.77 10.59 -13.02
C SER A 68 -1.69 9.56 -13.30
N GLN A 69 -0.53 9.69 -12.66
CA GLN A 69 0.57 8.74 -12.80
C GLN A 69 0.16 7.33 -12.34
N MET A 70 -0.61 7.23 -11.25
CA MET A 70 -1.14 5.94 -10.78
C MET A 70 -2.08 5.31 -11.81
N LYS A 71 -2.97 6.11 -12.42
CA LYS A 71 -3.85 5.62 -13.49
C LYS A 71 -3.05 5.12 -14.70
N ASP A 72 -2.01 5.84 -15.09
CA ASP A 72 -1.15 5.45 -16.20
C ASP A 72 -0.34 4.18 -15.84
N LEU A 73 0.12 4.06 -14.59
CA LEU A 73 0.79 2.86 -14.06
C LEU A 73 -0.12 1.64 -14.16
N CYS A 74 -1.38 1.76 -13.72
CA CYS A 74 -2.33 0.65 -13.78
C CYS A 74 -2.80 0.28 -15.19
N THR A 75 -2.61 1.13 -16.20
CA THR A 75 -3.04 0.84 -17.59
C THR A 75 -1.90 0.40 -18.50
N SER A 76 -0.65 0.59 -18.08
CA SER A 76 0.54 0.21 -18.83
C SER A 76 0.92 -1.24 -18.56
N GLU A 77 0.89 -2.10 -19.58
CA GLU A 77 1.33 -3.51 -19.47
C GLU A 77 2.78 -3.64 -19.01
N VAL A 78 3.66 -2.73 -19.46
CA VAL A 78 5.06 -2.66 -19.02
C VAL A 78 5.15 -2.36 -17.52
N CYS A 79 4.30 -1.47 -17.02
CA CYS A 79 4.27 -1.17 -15.58
C CYS A 79 3.69 -2.31 -14.75
N GLN A 80 2.69 -3.03 -15.26
CA GLN A 80 2.15 -4.22 -14.59
C GLN A 80 3.18 -5.37 -14.55
N SER A 81 3.95 -5.55 -15.62
CA SER A 81 5.08 -6.49 -15.67
C SER A 81 6.15 -6.12 -14.63
N LEU A 82 6.61 -4.86 -14.63
CA LEU A 82 7.55 -4.36 -13.62
C LEU A 82 7.01 -4.56 -12.19
N LEU A 83 5.75 -4.19 -11.94
CA LEU A 83 5.12 -4.30 -10.64
C LEU A 83 5.07 -5.75 -10.15
N THR A 84 4.82 -6.71 -11.05
CA THR A 84 4.91 -8.15 -10.73
C THR A 84 6.33 -8.52 -10.31
N THR A 85 7.35 -8.08 -11.06
CA THR A 85 8.76 -8.28 -10.70
C THR A 85 9.11 -7.68 -9.33
N VAL A 86 8.59 -6.48 -8.99
CA VAL A 86 8.86 -5.85 -7.70
C VAL A 86 8.17 -6.58 -6.54
N VAL A 87 6.95 -7.09 -6.74
CA VAL A 87 6.26 -7.95 -5.76
C VAL A 87 7.08 -9.21 -5.51
N ASP A 88 7.56 -9.86 -6.56
CA ASP A 88 8.37 -11.09 -6.49
C ASP A 88 9.76 -10.87 -5.85
N ALA A 89 10.22 -9.62 -5.76
CA ALA A 89 11.47 -9.28 -5.06
C ALA A 89 11.37 -9.51 -3.53
N ASP A 90 10.17 -9.73 -2.99
CA ASP A 90 9.89 -10.02 -1.58
C ASP A 90 10.57 -8.99 -0.68
N LEU A 91 10.09 -7.75 -0.79
CA LEU A 91 10.63 -6.62 -0.04
C LEU A 91 10.35 -6.78 1.46
N PRO A 92 11.30 -6.41 2.33
CA PRO A 92 11.09 -6.41 3.78
C PRO A 92 9.84 -5.61 4.20
N ARG A 93 9.05 -6.17 5.12
CA ARG A 93 7.86 -5.53 5.71
C ARG A 93 8.24 -4.63 6.89
N CYS A 94 8.85 -3.50 6.58
CA CYS A 94 9.45 -2.60 7.56
C CYS A 94 9.40 -1.15 7.12
N ASP A 95 9.57 -0.26 8.08
CA ASP A 95 9.58 1.17 7.88
C ASP A 95 11.00 1.68 7.63
N ILE A 96 11.12 2.62 6.70
CA ILE A 96 12.32 3.41 6.44
C ILE A 96 12.01 4.89 6.50
N GLU A 97 12.92 5.68 7.05
CA GLU A 97 12.85 7.13 6.96
C GLU A 97 13.66 7.61 5.74
N TYR A 98 13.01 8.35 4.85
CA TYR A 98 13.66 9.04 3.74
C TYR A 98 13.20 10.50 3.71
N ALA A 99 14.16 11.43 3.77
CA ALA A 99 13.91 12.88 3.77
C ALA A 99 12.86 13.34 4.81
N GLY A 100 12.86 12.74 6.01
CA GLY A 100 11.92 13.06 7.08
C GLY A 100 10.51 12.48 6.93
N THR A 101 10.30 11.60 5.94
CA THR A 101 9.04 10.86 5.76
C THR A 101 9.27 9.37 5.94
N ILE A 102 8.38 8.72 6.69
CA ILE A 102 8.41 7.28 6.91
C ILE A 102 7.65 6.58 5.78
N TYR A 103 8.28 5.58 5.18
CA TYR A 103 7.71 4.75 4.13
C TYR A 103 7.85 3.28 4.48
N ASN A 104 6.81 2.51 4.17
CA ASN A 104 6.88 1.06 4.11
C ASN A 104 6.81 0.63 2.65
N ILE A 105 7.97 0.39 2.03
CA ILE A 105 8.05 0.18 0.57
C ILE A 105 7.29 -1.09 0.17
N ASN A 106 7.37 -2.15 0.97
CA ASN A 106 6.59 -3.36 0.74
C ASN A 106 5.08 -3.06 0.72
N ALA A 107 4.55 -2.38 1.74
CA ALA A 107 3.13 -2.06 1.81
C ALA A 107 2.67 -1.14 0.66
N ILE A 108 3.52 -0.22 0.21
CA ILE A 108 3.25 0.64 -0.94
C ILE A 108 3.16 -0.19 -2.23
N ILE A 109 4.09 -1.13 -2.44
CA ILE A 109 4.08 -2.02 -3.60
C ILE A 109 2.88 -2.98 -3.57
N GLU A 110 2.54 -3.55 -2.40
CA GLU A 110 1.33 -4.37 -2.21
C GLU A 110 0.07 -3.55 -2.56
N GLN A 111 -0.01 -2.29 -2.10
CA GLN A 111 -1.12 -1.40 -2.44
C GLN A 111 -1.19 -1.10 -3.96
N TYR A 112 -0.05 -1.00 -4.65
CA TYR A 112 -0.06 -0.78 -6.10
C TYR A 112 -0.51 -2.05 -6.82
N ALA A 113 -0.03 -3.21 -6.37
CA ALA A 113 -0.42 -4.51 -6.91
C ALA A 113 -1.93 -4.74 -6.79
N ASP A 114 -2.50 -4.48 -5.62
CA ASP A 114 -3.94 -4.59 -5.37
C ASP A 114 -4.78 -3.67 -6.29
N GLN A 115 -4.25 -2.50 -6.65
CA GLN A 115 -4.94 -1.54 -7.51
C GLN A 115 -4.77 -1.82 -9.00
N CYS A 116 -3.60 -2.29 -9.41
CA CYS A 116 -3.18 -2.29 -10.82
C CYS A 116 -3.09 -3.67 -11.46
N LEU A 117 -2.88 -4.74 -10.69
CA LEU A 117 -2.78 -6.08 -11.24
C LEU A 117 -4.17 -6.73 -11.28
N PRO A 118 -4.51 -7.48 -12.35
CA PRO A 118 -5.73 -8.26 -12.37
C PRO A 118 -5.68 -9.26 -11.20
N SER A 119 -6.78 -9.37 -10.47
CA SER A 119 -6.86 -10.28 -9.33
C SER A 119 -6.80 -11.71 -9.86
N SER A 120 -5.64 -12.36 -9.80
CA SER A 120 -5.53 -13.81 -9.92
C SER A 120 -5.96 -14.43 -8.59
N GLN A 121 -7.27 -14.48 -8.35
CA GLN A 121 -7.88 -15.51 -7.51
C GLN A 121 -8.02 -16.80 -8.30
#